data_AF-A0A512CDZ5-F1
#
_entry.id   AF-A0A512CDZ5-F1
#
_cell.length_a   1.000
_cell.length_b   1.000
_cell.length_c   1.000
_cell.angle_alpha   90.00
_cell.angle_beta   90.00
_cell.angle_gamma   90.00
#
_symmetry.space_group_name_H-M   'P 1'
#
loop_
_entity.id
_entity.type
_entity.pdbx_description
1 polymer ?
#
loop_
_entity_poly.entity_id
_entity_poly.type
_entity_poly.pdbx_seq_one_letter_code
_entity_poly.pdbx_strand_id
1 'polypeptide(L)'
;MKFQIDEKNIENEFERIAAQILLEKVLVVNDVHFNFTEIEFYYYSKNHQDAFTHKHSEPAGKWRFHNQGFDITLRGENGFGGILIRGVERVSTEGNTYINGPRRVLFSIMKNLNEVGNLNNNFGITDKRKDHLTIFRTFRQGLNNAIPSLACERTDYFKNKDYRFIVNPQSFDKKQFSGSEMIAKKFNNKDLSKEFLGYVLN
;
A
#
# COMPACT_ATOMS: atom_id res chain seq x y z
N MET A 1 -6.91 15.92 1.24
CA MET A 1 -6.30 14.89 0.37
C MET A 1 -7.31 14.49 -0.69
N LYS A 2 -6.91 14.33 -1.95
CA LYS A 2 -7.81 13.99 -3.07
C LYS A 2 -7.52 12.57 -3.57
N PHE A 3 -8.54 11.71 -3.55
CA PHE A 3 -8.50 10.32 -4.03
C PHE A 3 -9.11 10.15 -5.42
N GLN A 4 -9.13 11.25 -6.19
CA GLN A 4 -9.53 11.24 -7.59
C GLN A 4 -8.28 11.06 -8.46
N ILE A 5 -8.40 10.26 -9.50
CA ILE A 5 -7.36 9.94 -10.47
C ILE A 5 -7.65 10.67 -11.76
N ASP A 6 -6.69 11.47 -12.21
CA ASP A 6 -6.63 11.93 -13.60
C ASP A 6 -6.13 10.77 -14.47
N GLU A 7 -7.02 10.22 -15.30
CA GLU A 7 -6.73 9.06 -16.14
C GLU A 7 -5.68 9.35 -17.23
N LYS A 8 -5.36 10.62 -17.49
CA LYS A 8 -4.28 11.02 -18.39
C LYS A 8 -2.90 10.87 -17.75
N ASN A 9 -2.81 10.87 -16.42
CA ASN A 9 -1.57 10.94 -15.64
C ASN A 9 -1.57 10.00 -14.43
N ILE A 10 -2.05 8.76 -14.61
CA ILE A 10 -2.29 7.82 -13.50
C ILE A 10 -1.06 7.58 -12.62
N GLU A 11 0.12 7.42 -13.21
CA GLU A 11 1.34 7.12 -12.44
C GLU A 11 1.77 8.32 -11.58
N ASN A 12 1.65 9.55 -12.09
CA ASN A 12 1.92 10.76 -11.32
C ASN A 12 0.90 10.93 -10.18
N GLU A 13 -0.37 10.59 -10.41
CA GLU A 13 -1.38 10.60 -9.36
C GLU A 13 -1.08 9.56 -8.26
N PHE A 14 -0.61 8.37 -8.64
CA PHE A 14 -0.17 7.37 -7.67
C PHE A 14 1.01 7.87 -6.84
N GLU A 15 2.02 8.46 -7.46
CA GLU A 15 3.17 9.04 -6.77
C GLU A 15 2.76 10.16 -5.81
N ARG A 16 1.91 11.08 -6.27
CA ARG A 16 1.38 12.18 -5.46
C ARG A 16 0.63 11.65 -4.25
N ILE A 17 -0.27 10.69 -4.44
CA ILE A 17 -1.07 10.11 -3.35
C ILE A 17 -0.18 9.30 -2.41
N ALA A 18 0.78 8.53 -2.93
CA ALA A 18 1.72 7.77 -2.12
C ALA A 18 2.58 8.67 -1.24
N ALA A 19 3.10 9.78 -1.79
CA ALA A 19 3.86 10.76 -1.03
C ALA A 19 3.04 11.36 0.11
N GLN A 20 1.77 11.71 -0.16
CA GLN A 20 0.87 12.20 0.88
C GLN A 20 0.65 11.14 1.96
N ILE A 21 0.23 9.92 1.60
CA ILE A 21 -0.10 8.86 2.55
C ILE A 21 1.11 8.43 3.39
N LEU A 22 2.25 8.15 2.74
CA LEU A 22 3.41 7.56 3.41
C LEU A 22 4.18 8.59 4.26
N LEU A 23 4.24 9.86 3.82
CA LEU A 23 5.09 10.86 4.47
C LEU A 23 4.32 11.85 5.34
N GLU A 24 3.06 12.12 5.04
CA GLU A 24 2.31 13.24 5.63
C GLU A 24 1.06 12.79 6.39
N LYS A 25 0.71 11.50 6.33
CA LYS A 25 -0.49 10.96 6.98
C LYS A 25 -0.18 9.91 8.04
N VAL A 26 -1.06 9.85 9.04
CA VAL A 26 -1.09 8.81 10.07
C VAL A 26 -2.49 8.23 10.15
N LEU A 27 -2.59 6.91 10.27
CA LEU A 27 -3.84 6.23 10.57
C LEU A 27 -4.05 6.23 12.09
N VAL A 28 -5.22 6.68 12.52
CA VAL A 28 -5.62 6.74 13.93
C VAL A 28 -6.71 5.71 14.16
N VAL A 29 -6.50 4.87 15.17
CA VAL A 29 -7.49 3.93 15.69
C VAL A 29 -7.55 4.13 17.21
N ASN A 30 -8.57 4.85 17.67
CA ASN A 30 -8.65 5.34 19.05
C ASN A 30 -7.35 6.05 19.45
N ASP A 31 -6.70 5.64 20.53
CA ASP A 31 -5.46 6.26 21.02
C ASP A 31 -4.19 5.72 20.34
N VAL A 32 -4.35 4.89 19.29
CA VAL A 32 -3.23 4.23 18.62
C VAL A 32 -2.97 4.84 17.25
N HIS A 33 -1.71 5.20 17.03
CA HIS A 33 -1.24 5.80 15.79
C HIS A 33 -0.41 4.80 14.98
N PHE A 34 -0.70 4.76 13.68
CA PHE A 34 -0.04 3.89 12.72
C PHE A 34 0.52 4.74 11.57
N ASN A 35 1.85 4.79 11.44
CA ASN A 35 2.50 5.30 10.25
C ASN A 35 2.32 4.30 9.11
N PHE A 36 1.98 4.77 7.91
CA PHE A 36 1.94 3.89 6.73
C PHE A 36 3.36 3.55 6.30
N THR A 37 3.63 2.27 6.02
CA THR A 37 4.95 1.81 5.54
C THR A 37 4.91 1.16 4.17
N GLU A 38 3.75 0.62 3.76
CA GLU A 38 3.59 -0.03 2.47
C GLU A 38 2.15 0.07 1.95
N ILE A 39 2.00 0.48 0.69
CA ILE A 39 0.71 0.55 -0.03
C ILE A 39 0.84 0.01 -1.46
N GLU A 40 -0.27 -0.46 -2.02
CA GLU A 40 -0.39 -0.85 -3.43
C GLU A 40 -1.57 -0.17 -4.11
N PHE A 41 -1.37 0.28 -5.34
CA PHE A 41 -2.43 0.85 -6.17
C PHE A 41 -3.01 -0.20 -7.12
N TYR A 42 -4.33 -0.19 -7.22
CA TYR A 42 -5.12 -0.95 -8.19
C TYR A 42 -6.11 0.02 -8.81
N TYR A 43 -6.09 0.18 -10.12
CA TYR A 43 -7.00 1.11 -10.79
C TYR A 43 -7.38 0.59 -12.16
N TYR A 44 -8.68 0.58 -12.46
CA TYR A 44 -9.19 0.19 -13.75
C TYR A 44 -9.92 1.37 -14.40
N SER A 45 -9.59 1.64 -15.65
CA SER A 45 -10.41 2.43 -16.56
C SER A 45 -10.29 1.91 -18.00
N LYS A 46 -11.02 2.51 -18.94
CA LYS A 46 -10.96 2.11 -20.36
C LYS A 46 -9.54 2.16 -20.93
N ASN A 47 -8.73 3.14 -20.49
CA ASN A 47 -7.36 3.34 -20.97
C ASN A 47 -6.30 2.72 -20.05
N HIS A 48 -6.70 2.22 -18.88
CA HIS A 48 -5.83 1.59 -17.90
C HIS A 48 -6.51 0.34 -17.35
N GLN A 49 -6.48 -0.74 -18.13
CA GLN A 49 -7.28 -1.93 -17.88
C GLN A 49 -6.57 -2.91 -16.96
N ASP A 50 -6.25 -2.47 -15.74
CA ASP A 50 -5.61 -3.30 -14.74
C ASP A 50 -6.60 -4.36 -14.22
N ALA A 51 -6.47 -5.58 -14.76
CA ALA A 51 -7.36 -6.70 -14.47
C ALA A 51 -7.27 -7.20 -13.02
N PHE A 52 -6.27 -6.77 -12.25
CA PHE A 52 -6.17 -7.09 -10.81
C PHE A 52 -7.06 -6.20 -9.94
N THR A 53 -7.71 -5.19 -10.51
CA THR A 53 -8.57 -4.26 -9.78
C THR A 53 -9.95 -4.85 -9.52
N HIS A 54 -10.36 -4.88 -8.26
CA HIS A 54 -11.69 -5.37 -7.87
C HIS A 54 -12.75 -4.31 -8.13
N LYS A 55 -13.73 -4.60 -8.98
CA LYS A 55 -14.86 -3.70 -9.28
C LYS A 55 -15.64 -3.29 -8.03
N HIS A 56 -16.05 -2.03 -7.97
CA HIS A 56 -16.96 -1.48 -6.95
C HIS A 56 -17.69 -0.21 -7.42
N SER A 57 -18.71 0.17 -6.65
CA SER A 57 -19.48 1.41 -6.81
C SER A 57 -19.17 2.47 -5.75
N GLU A 58 -18.31 2.20 -4.77
CA GLU A 58 -18.01 3.15 -3.69
C GLU A 58 -17.43 4.49 -4.21
N PRO A 59 -17.83 5.64 -3.63
CA PRO A 59 -17.19 6.93 -3.88
C PRO A 59 -15.71 6.92 -3.54
N ALA A 60 -14.93 7.87 -4.05
CA ALA A 60 -13.52 8.04 -3.69
C ALA A 60 -13.34 8.38 -2.20
N GLY A 61 -12.28 7.86 -1.58
CA GLY A 61 -11.91 8.14 -0.19
C GLY A 61 -12.71 7.39 0.86
N LYS A 62 -13.43 6.33 0.48
CA LYS A 62 -14.11 5.42 1.41
C LYS A 62 -13.19 4.29 1.84
N TRP A 63 -13.39 3.81 3.05
CA TRP A 63 -12.84 2.54 3.50
C TRP A 63 -13.60 1.41 2.82
N ARG A 64 -12.87 0.47 2.23
CA ARG A 64 -13.47 -0.76 1.71
C ARG A 64 -12.69 -1.95 2.25
N PHE A 65 -13.43 -2.97 2.67
CA PHE A 65 -12.90 -4.19 3.27
C PHE A 65 -13.17 -5.37 2.33
N HIS A 66 -12.19 -6.24 2.17
CA HIS A 66 -12.30 -7.44 1.36
C HIS A 66 -11.37 -8.55 1.89
N ASN A 67 -11.49 -9.76 1.35
CA ASN A 67 -10.72 -10.93 1.80
C ASN A 67 -9.19 -10.72 1.83
N GLN A 68 -8.64 -9.84 0.99
CA GLN A 68 -7.21 -9.53 0.97
C GLN A 68 -6.75 -8.47 2.00
N GLY A 69 -7.66 -7.73 2.65
CA GLY A 69 -7.31 -6.62 3.54
C GLY A 69 -8.32 -5.48 3.48
N PHE A 70 -7.86 -4.25 3.63
CA PHE A 70 -8.68 -3.06 3.46
C PHE A 70 -7.95 -2.03 2.61
N ASP A 71 -8.72 -1.30 1.83
CA ASP A 71 -8.24 -0.29 0.90
C ASP A 71 -8.97 1.05 1.07
N ILE A 72 -8.37 2.09 0.51
CA ILE A 72 -9.01 3.40 0.31
C ILE A 72 -9.45 3.48 -1.13
N THR A 73 -10.73 3.70 -1.37
CA THR A 73 -11.28 3.70 -2.72
C THR A 73 -10.79 4.89 -3.55
N LEU A 74 -10.48 4.63 -4.81
CA LEU A 74 -10.12 5.60 -5.83
C LEU A 74 -11.23 5.72 -6.85
N ARG A 75 -11.40 6.92 -7.40
CA ARG A 75 -12.29 7.17 -8.55
C ARG A 75 -11.58 8.03 -9.58
N GLY A 76 -12.01 7.93 -10.82
CA GLY A 76 -11.74 8.94 -11.84
C GLY A 76 -13.01 9.19 -12.63
N GLU A 77 -12.88 9.78 -13.81
CA GLU A 77 -14.04 10.10 -14.65
C GLU A 77 -14.84 8.84 -15.03
N ASN A 78 -14.15 7.77 -15.43
CA ASN A 78 -14.78 6.51 -15.86
C ASN A 78 -14.14 5.27 -15.21
N GLY A 79 -13.29 5.48 -14.21
CA GLY A 79 -12.54 4.42 -13.54
C GLY A 79 -12.88 4.21 -12.07
N PHE A 80 -12.37 3.10 -11.55
CA PHE A 80 -12.51 2.68 -10.16
C PHE A 80 -11.22 2.02 -9.69
N GLY A 81 -10.97 2.00 -8.40
CA GLY A 81 -9.76 1.41 -7.85
C GLY A 81 -9.66 1.50 -6.35
N GLY A 82 -8.52 1.08 -5.84
CA GLY A 82 -8.23 1.09 -4.41
C GLY A 82 -6.75 1.23 -4.13
N ILE A 83 -6.45 1.77 -2.95
CA ILE A 83 -5.12 1.80 -2.35
C ILE A 83 -5.12 0.75 -1.24
N LEU A 84 -4.59 -0.43 -1.52
CA LEU A 84 -4.47 -1.49 -0.52
C LEU A 84 -3.40 -1.11 0.51
N ILE A 85 -3.77 -1.08 1.78
CA ILE A 85 -2.83 -0.85 2.88
C ILE A 85 -2.20 -2.18 3.28
N ARG A 86 -0.88 -2.28 3.17
CA ARG A 86 -0.14 -3.54 3.36
C ARG A 86 0.80 -3.54 4.54
N GLY A 87 1.32 -2.38 4.89
CA GLY A 87 2.29 -2.23 5.97
C GLY A 87 2.00 -0.98 6.77
N VAL A 88 2.11 -1.12 8.09
CA VAL A 88 2.09 0.00 9.03
C VAL A 88 3.13 -0.18 10.12
N GLU A 89 3.55 0.93 10.72
CA GLU A 89 4.34 0.98 11.94
C GLU A 89 3.47 1.56 13.06
N ARG A 90 3.22 0.77 14.11
CA ARG A 90 2.55 1.23 15.32
C ARG A 90 3.53 2.07 16.14
N VAL A 91 3.16 3.30 16.44
CA VAL A 91 3.95 4.21 17.27
C VAL A 91 3.69 3.93 18.75
N SER A 92 4.75 3.80 19.54
CA SER A 92 4.69 3.55 20.98
C SER A 92 5.90 4.14 21.70
N THR A 93 5.76 4.48 22.98
CA THR A 93 6.84 4.93 23.85
C THR A 93 7.86 3.83 24.17
N GLU A 94 7.44 2.56 24.09
CA GLU A 94 8.28 1.39 24.39
C GLU A 94 9.06 0.87 23.16
N GLY A 95 8.86 1.52 22.01
CA GLY A 95 9.44 1.12 20.73
C GLY A 95 8.38 0.83 19.69
N ASN A 96 8.68 1.22 18.45
CA ASN A 96 7.76 1.06 17.34
C ASN A 96 7.67 -0.41 16.90
N THR A 97 6.49 -0.83 16.46
CA THR A 97 6.24 -2.19 15.96
C THR A 97 5.79 -2.17 14.52
N TYR A 98 6.51 -2.88 13.65
CA TYR A 98 6.15 -3.03 12.24
C TYR A 98 5.17 -4.18 12.03
N ILE A 99 4.10 -3.91 11.29
CA ILE A 99 3.03 -4.85 10.97
C ILE A 99 2.95 -4.93 9.45
N ASN A 100 3.39 -6.06 8.90
CA ASN A 100 3.46 -6.29 7.46
C ASN A 100 2.48 -7.39 7.03
N GLY A 101 1.82 -7.15 5.90
CA GLY A 101 0.79 -8.01 5.33
C GLY A 101 -0.61 -7.41 5.49
N PRO A 102 -1.39 -7.25 4.41
CA PRO A 102 -2.63 -6.47 4.43
C PRO A 102 -3.70 -7.01 5.40
N ARG A 103 -3.81 -8.34 5.54
CA ARG A 103 -4.70 -8.94 6.56
C ARG A 103 -4.22 -8.70 7.99
N ARG A 104 -2.90 -8.71 8.22
CA ARG A 104 -2.34 -8.45 9.56
C ARG A 104 -2.53 -7.00 9.96
N VAL A 105 -2.40 -6.07 9.02
CA VAL A 105 -2.76 -4.67 9.24
C VAL A 105 -4.23 -4.55 9.61
N LEU A 106 -5.13 -5.17 8.84
CA LEU A 106 -6.57 -5.17 9.15
C LEU A 106 -6.84 -5.72 10.55
N PHE A 107 -6.30 -6.88 10.92
CA PHE A 107 -6.47 -7.44 12.26
C PHE A 107 -5.93 -6.52 13.35
N SER A 108 -4.77 -5.90 13.12
CA SER A 108 -4.19 -4.95 14.07
C SER A 108 -5.09 -3.74 14.26
N ILE A 109 -5.66 -3.17 13.20
CA ILE A 109 -6.62 -2.06 13.29
C ILE A 109 -7.84 -2.50 14.10
N MET A 110 -8.47 -3.62 13.73
CA MET A 110 -9.68 -4.11 14.41
C MET A 110 -9.45 -4.38 15.90
N LYS A 111 -8.25 -4.86 16.29
CA LYS A 111 -7.90 -5.10 17.69
C LYS A 111 -7.84 -3.83 18.55
N ASN A 112 -7.64 -2.66 17.94
CA ASN A 112 -7.56 -1.39 18.66
C ASN A 112 -8.91 -0.63 18.65
N LEU A 113 -9.94 -1.18 18.01
CA LEU A 113 -11.31 -0.71 18.21
C LEU A 113 -11.80 -1.11 19.60
N ASN A 114 -12.72 -0.33 20.13
CA ASN A 114 -13.41 -0.64 21.37
C ASN A 114 -14.27 -1.90 21.23
N GLU A 115 -14.65 -2.46 22.37
CA GLU A 115 -15.55 -3.61 22.44
C GLU A 115 -16.89 -3.37 21.72
N VAL A 116 -17.55 -4.45 21.31
CA VAL A 116 -18.74 -4.44 20.43
C VAL A 116 -19.88 -3.53 20.95
N GLY A 117 -20.00 -3.38 22.28
CA GLY A 117 -21.01 -2.53 22.90
C GLY A 117 -20.67 -1.03 22.95
N ASN A 118 -19.42 -0.65 22.67
CA ASN A 118 -18.95 0.72 22.76
C ASN A 118 -18.84 1.33 21.36
N LEU A 119 -19.75 2.25 21.06
CA LEU A 119 -19.86 2.91 19.76
C LEU A 119 -18.83 4.03 19.54
N ASN A 120 -18.10 4.44 20.58
CA ASN A 120 -17.17 5.57 20.52
C ASN A 120 -15.82 5.13 19.95
N ASN A 121 -15.73 4.97 18.63
CA ASN A 121 -14.47 4.66 17.95
C ASN A 121 -14.01 5.84 17.09
N ASN A 122 -12.75 6.24 17.27
CA ASN A 122 -12.06 7.12 16.33
C ASN A 122 -11.32 6.26 15.32
N PHE A 123 -11.74 6.31 14.06
CA PHE A 123 -11.09 5.57 12.99
C PHE A 123 -10.97 6.43 11.74
N GLY A 124 -9.74 6.79 11.36
CA GLY A 124 -9.52 7.70 10.25
C GLY A 124 -8.07 8.00 9.96
N ILE A 125 -7.83 8.80 8.93
CA ILE A 125 -6.51 9.29 8.57
C ILE A 125 -6.45 10.78 8.87
N THR A 126 -5.39 11.22 9.54
CA THR A 126 -5.13 12.64 9.80
C THR A 126 -3.73 13.05 9.34
N ASP A 127 -3.48 14.35 9.33
CA ASP A 127 -2.18 14.96 9.05
C ASP A 127 -1.18 14.68 10.17
N LYS A 128 0.06 14.42 9.79
CA LYS A 128 1.23 14.44 10.68
C LYS A 128 2.30 15.37 10.11
N ARG A 129 3.34 15.65 10.89
CA ARG A 129 4.55 16.30 10.37
C ARG A 129 5.10 15.45 9.23
N LYS A 130 5.45 16.10 8.12
CA LYS A 130 6.05 15.46 6.97
C LYS A 130 7.36 14.77 7.35
N ASP A 131 7.45 13.48 7.07
CA ASP A 131 8.68 12.72 7.18
C ASP A 131 9.60 12.97 5.98
N HIS A 132 10.90 12.87 6.20
CA HIS A 132 11.93 12.99 5.17
C HIS A 132 12.46 11.61 4.76
N LEU A 133 11.53 10.68 4.46
CA LEU A 133 11.86 9.31 4.05
C LEU A 133 11.90 9.19 2.53
N THR A 134 12.76 8.29 2.05
CA THR A 134 12.78 7.87 0.65
C THR A 134 11.65 6.88 0.38
N ILE A 135 10.86 7.15 -0.66
CA ILE A 135 9.84 6.22 -1.14
C ILE A 135 10.45 5.31 -2.21
N PHE A 136 10.36 4.01 -1.98
CA PHE A 136 10.74 2.98 -2.93
C PHE A 136 9.52 2.49 -3.69
N ARG A 137 9.69 2.21 -4.99
CA ARG A 137 8.64 1.67 -5.85
C ARG A 137 9.03 0.31 -6.41
N THR A 138 8.06 -0.60 -6.48
CA THR A 138 8.29 -1.96 -6.99
C THR A 138 6.99 -2.62 -7.45
N PHE A 139 7.09 -3.87 -7.89
CA PHE A 139 5.97 -4.70 -8.31
C PHE A 139 5.07 -5.07 -7.12
N ARG A 140 3.78 -5.21 -7.40
CA ARG A 140 2.79 -5.63 -6.41
C ARG A 140 2.98 -7.09 -6.02
N GLN A 141 2.68 -7.42 -4.76
CA GLN A 141 2.87 -8.73 -4.17
C GLN A 141 1.60 -9.57 -4.25
N GLY A 142 1.72 -10.83 -4.68
CA GLY A 142 0.62 -11.80 -4.68
C GLY A 142 -0.30 -11.71 -5.90
N LEU A 143 0.17 -11.11 -7.00
CA LEU A 143 -0.52 -11.15 -8.29
C LEU A 143 -0.32 -12.53 -8.94
N ASN A 144 -1.04 -13.53 -8.43
CA ASN A 144 -1.01 -14.88 -9.01
C ASN A 144 -1.76 -14.89 -10.36
N ASN A 145 -1.38 -15.83 -11.24
CA ASN A 145 -2.06 -16.16 -12.51
C ASN A 145 -3.43 -16.82 -12.27
N ALA A 146 -4.23 -16.31 -11.34
CA ALA A 146 -5.38 -17.02 -10.77
C ALA A 146 -6.54 -17.23 -11.74
N ILE A 147 -6.45 -16.71 -12.97
CA ILE A 147 -7.40 -17.03 -14.02
C ILE A 147 -6.63 -17.24 -15.34
N PRO A 148 -6.52 -18.48 -15.85
CA PRO A 148 -5.93 -18.75 -17.18
C PRO A 148 -6.58 -17.93 -18.30
N SER A 149 -7.88 -17.59 -18.16
CA SER A 149 -8.59 -16.73 -19.11
C SER A 149 -8.24 -15.23 -19.02
N LEU A 150 -7.48 -14.81 -17.99
CA LEU A 150 -6.92 -13.46 -17.90
C LEU A 150 -5.44 -13.43 -18.31
N ALA A 151 -4.75 -14.57 -18.40
CA ALA A 151 -3.36 -14.63 -18.82
C ALA A 151 -3.21 -14.17 -20.27
N CYS A 152 -2.95 -12.88 -20.42
CA CYS A 152 -2.65 -12.19 -21.66
C CYS A 152 -1.51 -11.20 -21.41
N GLU A 153 -0.87 -10.72 -22.47
CA GLU A 153 0.21 -9.72 -22.41
C GLU A 153 -0.14 -8.52 -21.52
N ARG A 154 -1.42 -8.13 -21.49
CA ARG A 154 -1.92 -7.04 -20.65
C ARG A 154 -1.87 -7.34 -19.16
N THR A 155 -2.12 -8.57 -18.73
CA THR A 155 -1.95 -8.93 -17.31
C THR A 155 -0.49 -8.99 -16.91
N ASP A 156 0.40 -9.43 -17.80
CA ASP A 156 1.84 -9.42 -17.54
C ASP A 156 2.39 -8.00 -17.49
N TYR A 157 1.87 -7.10 -18.33
CA TYR A 157 2.15 -5.67 -18.24
C TYR A 157 1.88 -5.13 -16.83
N PHE A 158 0.68 -5.38 -16.28
CA PHE A 158 0.31 -4.87 -14.96
C PHE A 158 0.96 -5.60 -13.77
N LYS A 159 1.42 -6.85 -13.94
CA LYS A 159 2.28 -7.52 -12.93
C LYS A 159 3.62 -6.81 -12.77
N ASN A 160 4.17 -6.33 -13.88
CA ASN A 160 5.49 -5.70 -13.92
C ASN A 160 5.43 -4.17 -13.73
N LYS A 161 4.30 -3.62 -13.29
CA LYS A 161 4.17 -2.19 -12.97
C LYS A 161 4.58 -1.87 -11.54
N ASP A 162 5.22 -0.72 -11.38
CA ASP A 162 5.71 -0.19 -10.10
C ASP A 162 4.62 0.50 -9.28
N TYR A 163 3.54 -0.25 -8.99
CA TYR A 163 2.36 0.24 -8.28
C TYR A 163 2.36 -0.13 -6.80
N ARG A 164 3.48 -0.64 -6.27
CA ARG A 164 3.73 -0.81 -4.84
C ARG A 164 4.70 0.26 -4.35
N PHE A 165 4.36 0.93 -3.27
CA PHE A 165 5.14 2.03 -2.68
C PHE A 165 5.48 1.70 -1.22
N ILE A 166 6.75 1.86 -0.85
CA ILE A 166 7.30 1.42 0.44
C ILE A 166 8.19 2.52 1.03
N VAL A 167 8.15 2.70 2.34
CA VAL A 167 9.16 3.45 3.12
C VAL A 167 9.74 2.55 4.22
N ASN A 168 10.94 2.87 4.71
CA ASN A 168 11.66 2.09 5.73
C ASN A 168 11.70 0.58 5.45
N PRO A 169 12.12 0.16 4.24
CA PRO A 169 12.09 -1.25 3.88
C PRO A 169 12.96 -2.16 4.77
N GLN A 170 13.94 -1.57 5.46
CA GLN A 170 14.83 -2.26 6.40
C GLN A 170 14.10 -2.88 7.58
N SER A 171 12.97 -2.30 7.97
CA SER A 171 12.20 -2.71 9.14
C SER A 171 11.24 -3.86 8.84
N PHE A 172 11.23 -4.36 7.60
CA PHE A 172 10.38 -5.48 7.21
C PHE A 172 11.04 -6.80 7.58
N ASP A 173 10.27 -7.72 8.15
CA ASP A 173 10.73 -9.09 8.39
C ASP A 173 11.14 -9.73 7.06
N LYS A 174 12.42 -10.10 6.94
CA LYS A 174 13.02 -10.71 5.73
C LYS A 174 12.27 -11.97 5.27
N LYS A 175 11.57 -12.68 6.16
CA LYS A 175 10.75 -13.85 5.81
C LYS A 175 9.41 -13.50 5.15
N GLN A 176 8.92 -12.27 5.36
CA GLN A 176 7.62 -11.81 4.89
C GLN A 176 7.73 -10.99 3.59
N PHE A 177 8.95 -10.58 3.24
CA PHE A 177 9.24 -9.78 2.06
C PHE A 177 9.65 -10.68 0.89
N SER A 178 8.67 -11.30 0.21
CA SER A 178 8.92 -11.89 -1.11
C SER A 178 9.14 -10.75 -2.12
N GLY A 179 10.39 -10.42 -2.42
CA GLY A 179 10.74 -9.34 -3.35
C GLY A 179 11.93 -8.47 -2.91
N SER A 180 12.60 -8.79 -1.81
CA SER A 180 13.74 -8.02 -1.28
C SER A 180 14.91 -8.06 -2.25
N GLU A 181 15.15 -9.23 -2.83
CA GLU A 181 16.10 -9.42 -3.93
C GLU A 181 15.69 -8.67 -5.20
N MET A 182 14.39 -8.54 -5.50
CA MET A 182 13.92 -7.83 -6.69
C MET A 182 14.05 -6.32 -6.53
N ILE A 183 13.78 -5.78 -5.33
CA ILE A 183 14.06 -4.38 -5.01
C ILE A 183 15.57 -4.13 -5.11
N ALA A 184 16.38 -4.94 -4.42
CA ALA A 184 17.84 -4.80 -4.45
C ALA A 184 18.42 -4.90 -5.89
N LYS A 185 17.90 -5.81 -6.73
CA LYS A 185 18.27 -5.94 -8.15
C LYS A 185 17.82 -4.74 -8.99
N LYS A 186 16.60 -4.24 -8.79
CA LYS A 186 16.05 -3.13 -9.58
C LYS A 186 16.74 -1.80 -9.30
N PHE A 187 17.18 -1.57 -8.07
CA PHE A 187 17.81 -0.30 -7.71
C PHE A 187 19.30 -0.24 -8.04
N ASN A 188 19.93 -1.34 -8.48
CA ASN A 188 21.35 -1.44 -8.89
C ASN A 188 22.32 -0.65 -7.98
N ASN A 189 21.95 -0.52 -6.71
CA ASN A 189 22.59 0.36 -5.76
C ASN A 189 23.15 -0.55 -4.67
N LYS A 190 24.46 -0.73 -4.71
CA LYS A 190 25.20 -1.62 -3.81
C LYS A 190 24.94 -1.25 -2.35
N ASP A 191 24.74 0.03 -2.04
CA ASP A 191 24.44 0.49 -0.68
C ASP A 191 23.03 0.07 -0.26
N LEU A 192 22.02 0.23 -1.13
CA LEU A 192 20.66 -0.24 -0.85
C LEU A 192 20.60 -1.78 -0.74
N SER A 193 21.32 -2.53 -1.57
CA SER A 193 21.37 -4.00 -1.43
C SER A 193 22.00 -4.42 -0.10
N LYS A 194 23.11 -3.79 0.30
CA LYS A 194 23.78 -4.07 1.57
C LYS A 194 22.91 -3.72 2.77
N GLU A 195 22.22 -2.59 2.71
CA GLU A 195 21.29 -2.15 3.75
C GLU A 195 20.10 -3.13 3.81
N PHE A 196 19.41 -3.40 2.69
CA PHE A 196 18.18 -4.19 2.57
C PHE A 196 18.38 -5.70 2.82
N LEU A 197 19.42 -6.28 2.24
CA LEU A 197 19.66 -7.73 2.27
C LEU A 197 20.63 -8.12 3.40
N GLY A 198 21.46 -7.19 3.88
CA GLY A 198 22.59 -7.48 4.77
C GLY A 198 23.81 -8.04 4.04
N TYR A 199 23.78 -8.08 2.70
CA TYR A 199 24.87 -8.51 1.83
C TYR A 199 24.77 -7.78 0.48
N VAL A 200 25.89 -7.68 -0.25
CA VAL A 200 25.93 -7.05 -1.58
C VAL A 200 25.58 -8.11 -2.63
N LEU A 201 24.67 -7.77 -3.55
CA LEU A 201 24.43 -8.59 -4.74
C LEU A 201 25.57 -8.37 -5.76
N ASN A 202 26.18 -9.46 -6.23
CA ASN A 202 27.20 -9.45 -7.27
C ASN A 202 26.58 -9.47 -8.67
#